data_AF-A0A7X0LMR9-F1
#
_entry.id   AF-A0A7X0LMR9-F1
#
_cell.length_a   1.000
_cell.length_b   1.000
_cell.length_c   1.000
_cell.angle_alpha   90.00
_cell.angle_beta   90.00
_cell.angle_gamma   90.00
#
_symmetry.space_group_name_H-M   'P 1'
#
loop_
_entity.id
_entity.type
_entity.pdbx_description
1 polymer ?
#
loop_
_entity_poly.entity_id
_entity_poly.type
_entity_poly.pdbx_seq_one_letter_code
_entity_poly.pdbx_strand_id
1 'polypeptide(L)'
;MNQSLDDLMQNASQLLTDMDYLGSEALCLEALALAKEAGDWTAYARIVLPLQECRRQRRLTAADTAVQLGTNACWNDPRDGCVAVTKPLDRSAAEGIARSALEYKRQVEVLWCDNETREDTWTLATLGDIQVRCSVPAPDADWVNQRLSPGDDGFAAAGHWFIAASEALGDAALHQIEAPLGSLDRVEQLEAMLAMVGDHEILHQRLADAARAMPLGQPT
;
A
#
# COMPACT_ATOMS: atom_id res chain seq x y z
N MET A 1 14.08 22.07 -16.39
CA MET A 1 13.34 21.55 -17.55
C MET A 1 12.19 20.77 -16.96
N ASN A 2 10.94 21.17 -17.18
CA ASN A 2 9.80 20.31 -16.80
C ASN A 2 9.87 19.07 -17.69
N GLN A 3 9.97 17.88 -17.10
CA GLN A 3 9.75 16.64 -17.83
C GLN A 3 8.30 16.59 -18.30
N SER A 4 8.07 16.08 -19.51
CA SER A 4 6.71 15.88 -19.98
C SER A 4 6.10 14.63 -19.35
N LEU A 5 4.76 14.56 -19.32
CA LEU A 5 4.04 13.38 -18.84
C LEU A 5 4.45 12.10 -19.60
N ASP A 6 4.67 12.22 -20.91
CA ASP A 6 5.09 11.10 -21.76
C ASP A 6 6.49 10.61 -21.39
N ASP A 7 7.42 11.52 -21.09
CA ASP A 7 8.77 11.17 -20.64
C ASP A 7 8.73 10.40 -19.31
N LEU A 8 7.91 10.86 -18.36
CA LEU A 8 7.72 10.18 -17.08
C LEU A 8 7.17 8.77 -17.27
N MET A 9 6.15 8.60 -18.12
CA MET A 9 5.53 7.30 -18.34
C MET A 9 6.41 6.34 -19.13
N GLN A 10 7.23 6.84 -20.05
CA GLN A 10 8.24 6.03 -20.72
C GLN A 10 9.30 5.54 -19.71
N ASN A 11 9.78 6.42 -18.83
CA ASN A 11 10.74 6.07 -17.79
C ASN A 11 10.16 5.09 -16.76
N ALA A 12 8.92 5.30 -16.31
CA ALA A 12 8.23 4.40 -15.38
C ALA A 12 8.12 2.98 -15.98
N SER A 13 7.73 2.90 -17.26
CA SER A 13 7.62 1.61 -17.96
C SER A 13 8.97 0.88 -18.08
N GLN A 14 10.06 1.63 -18.29
CA GLN A 14 11.41 1.07 -18.30
C GLN A 14 11.81 0.55 -16.91
N LEU A 15 11.59 1.33 -15.85
CA LEU A 15 11.87 0.89 -14.47
C LEU A 15 11.05 -0.34 -14.06
N LEU A 16 9.79 -0.42 -14.47
CA LEU A 16 8.95 -1.60 -14.25
C LEU A 16 9.53 -2.85 -14.93
N THR A 17 10.08 -2.70 -16.14
CA THR A 17 10.76 -3.78 -16.88
C THR A 17 12.06 -4.18 -16.19
N ASP A 18 12.79 -3.22 -15.63
CA ASP A 18 14.04 -3.42 -14.89
C ASP A 18 13.81 -3.90 -13.44
N MET A 19 12.56 -4.14 -13.05
CA MET A 19 12.12 -4.55 -11.70
C MET A 19 12.43 -3.51 -10.60
N ASP A 20 12.68 -2.25 -10.96
CA ASP A 20 12.75 -1.13 -10.02
C ASP A 20 11.34 -0.60 -9.72
N TYR A 21 10.59 -1.38 -8.94
CA TYR A 21 9.20 -1.07 -8.61
C TYR A 21 9.04 0.21 -7.78
N LEU A 22 10.01 0.52 -6.91
CA LEU A 22 10.00 1.74 -6.09
C LEU A 22 10.22 2.99 -6.96
N GLY A 23 11.20 2.93 -7.87
CA GLY A 23 11.43 4.01 -8.82
C GLY A 23 10.25 4.20 -9.77
N SER A 24 9.69 3.10 -10.29
CA SER A 24 8.51 3.14 -11.16
C SER A 24 7.28 3.72 -10.45
N GLU A 25 7.02 3.35 -9.20
CA GLU A 25 5.95 3.93 -8.40
C GLU A 25 6.13 5.44 -8.22
N ALA A 26 7.33 5.90 -7.89
CA ALA A 26 7.61 7.33 -7.71
C ALA A 26 7.28 8.14 -8.98
N LEU A 27 7.68 7.64 -10.15
CA LEU A 27 7.35 8.27 -11.44
C LEU A 27 5.85 8.23 -11.76
N CYS A 28 5.16 7.12 -11.44
CA CYS A 28 3.71 7.04 -11.59
C CYS A 28 2.98 8.06 -10.71
N LEU A 29 3.40 8.25 -9.46
CA LEU A 29 2.80 9.24 -8.56
C LEU A 29 3.04 10.68 -9.04
N GLU A 30 4.23 10.98 -9.54
CA GLU A 30 4.54 12.27 -10.17
C GLU A 30 3.67 12.51 -11.42
N ALA A 31 3.55 11.50 -12.28
CA ALA A 31 2.71 11.57 -13.48
C ALA A 31 1.22 11.75 -13.14
N LEU A 32 0.70 11.08 -12.10
CA LEU A 32 -0.67 11.30 -11.62
C LEU A 32 -0.89 12.73 -11.17
N ALA A 33 0.05 13.32 -10.43
CA ALA A 33 -0.04 14.70 -9.98
C ALA A 33 -0.10 15.68 -11.16
N LEU A 34 0.76 15.50 -12.18
CA LEU A 34 0.75 16.33 -13.39
C LEU A 34 -0.54 16.16 -14.21
N ALA A 35 -1.02 14.92 -14.38
CA ALA A 35 -2.27 14.65 -15.09
C ALA A 35 -3.47 15.28 -14.38
N LYS A 36 -3.50 15.21 -13.03
CA LYS A 36 -4.52 15.85 -12.20
C LYS A 36 -4.50 17.37 -12.32
N GLU A 37 -3.31 17.98 -12.24
CA GLU A 37 -3.14 19.44 -12.39
C GLU A 37 -3.59 19.93 -13.77
N ALA A 38 -3.32 19.16 -14.82
CA ALA A 38 -3.76 19.46 -16.19
C ALA A 38 -5.25 19.14 -16.45
N GLY A 39 -5.94 18.48 -15.51
CA GLY A 39 -7.30 17.95 -15.73
C GLY A 39 -7.37 16.85 -16.79
N ASP A 40 -6.25 16.20 -17.12
CA ASP A 40 -6.20 15.09 -18.07
C ASP A 40 -6.56 13.78 -17.38
N TRP A 41 -7.85 13.60 -17.14
CA TRP A 41 -8.39 12.42 -16.48
C TRP A 41 -8.23 11.14 -17.30
N THR A 42 -8.05 11.27 -18.62
CA THR A 42 -7.79 10.11 -19.50
C THR A 42 -6.39 9.58 -19.27
N ALA A 43 -5.39 10.46 -19.24
CA ALA A 43 -4.03 10.08 -18.88
C ALA A 43 -3.97 9.58 -17.43
N TYR A 44 -4.60 10.30 -16.50
CA TYR A 44 -4.68 9.89 -15.08
C TYR A 44 -5.15 8.44 -14.94
N ALA A 45 -6.29 8.07 -15.55
CA ALA A 45 -6.82 6.71 -15.49
C ALA A 45 -5.90 5.64 -16.09
N ARG A 46 -5.06 6.00 -17.08
CA ARG A 46 -4.08 5.09 -17.70
C ARG A 46 -2.87 4.86 -16.80
N ILE A 47 -2.46 5.87 -16.04
CA ILE A 47 -1.30 5.82 -15.13
C ILE A 47 -1.59 4.97 -13.89
N VAL A 48 -2.86 4.88 -13.47
CA VAL A 48 -3.26 4.03 -12.34
C VAL A 48 -2.91 2.55 -12.54
N LEU A 49 -2.93 2.04 -13.78
CA LEU A 49 -2.61 0.64 -14.08
C LEU A 49 -1.14 0.27 -13.78
N PRO A 50 -0.12 0.96 -14.32
CA PRO A 50 1.26 0.68 -13.95
C PRO A 50 1.54 0.95 -12.47
N LEU A 51 0.89 1.96 -11.85
CA LEU A 51 0.99 2.17 -10.39
C LEU A 51 0.54 0.93 -9.61
N GLN A 52 -0.65 0.40 -9.94
CA GLN A 52 -1.19 -0.82 -9.32
C GLN A 52 -0.20 -1.99 -9.45
N GLU A 53 0.35 -2.20 -10.64
CA GLU A 53 1.28 -3.29 -10.89
C GLU A 53 2.58 -3.14 -10.09
N CYS A 54 3.15 -1.93 -10.01
CA CYS A 54 4.35 -1.67 -9.20
C CYS A 54 4.13 -2.07 -7.73
N ARG A 55 3.01 -1.63 -7.15
CA ARG A 55 2.68 -1.89 -5.75
C ARG A 55 2.37 -3.37 -5.49
N ARG A 56 1.69 -4.02 -6.44
CA ARG A 56 1.46 -5.48 -6.40
C ARG A 56 2.80 -6.24 -6.36
N GLN A 57 3.75 -5.87 -7.21
CA GLN A 57 5.08 -6.51 -7.27
C GLN A 57 5.91 -6.23 -6.02
N ARG A 58 5.85 -5.02 -5.46
CA ARG A 58 6.47 -4.70 -4.17
C ARG A 58 5.96 -5.58 -3.04
N ARG A 59 4.64 -5.72 -2.91
CA ARG A 59 4.03 -6.60 -1.90
C ARG A 59 4.50 -8.04 -2.06
N LEU A 60 4.46 -8.58 -3.29
CA LEU A 60 4.90 -9.95 -3.54
C LEU A 60 6.37 -10.15 -3.19
N THR A 61 7.24 -9.22 -3.61
CA THR A 61 8.68 -9.34 -3.33
C THR A 61 8.96 -9.24 -1.83
N ALA A 62 8.24 -8.37 -1.10
CA ALA A 62 8.30 -8.32 0.35
C ALA A 62 7.84 -9.66 0.99
N ALA A 63 6.68 -10.17 0.58
CA ALA A 63 6.14 -11.44 1.09
C ALA A 63 7.04 -12.64 0.81
N ASP A 64 7.79 -12.62 -0.30
CA ASP A 64 8.75 -13.65 -0.68
C ASP A 64 10.11 -13.51 0.03
N THR A 65 10.37 -12.42 0.74
CA THR A 65 11.68 -12.16 1.39
C THR A 65 11.72 -12.57 2.86
N ALA A 66 10.78 -12.05 3.66
CA ALA A 66 10.67 -12.34 5.08
C ALA A 66 9.30 -11.92 5.59
N VAL A 67 8.80 -12.60 6.62
CA VAL A 67 7.55 -12.23 7.28
C VAL A 67 7.77 -12.17 8.79
N GLN A 68 7.33 -11.09 9.42
CA GLN A 68 7.44 -10.90 10.86
C GLN A 68 6.11 -10.39 11.42
N LEU A 69 5.40 -11.24 12.14
CA LEU A 69 4.06 -10.95 12.66
C LEU A 69 4.10 -10.73 14.17
N GLY A 70 3.62 -9.59 14.62
CA GLY A 70 3.63 -9.21 16.04
C GLY A 70 5.00 -8.72 16.52
N THR A 71 4.99 -7.77 17.46
CA THR A 71 6.21 -7.22 18.06
C THR A 71 6.32 -7.54 19.54
N ASN A 72 7.56 -7.66 20.00
CA ASN A 72 7.90 -7.86 21.39
C ASN A 72 8.98 -6.85 21.82
N ALA A 73 9.43 -6.95 23.08
CA ALA A 73 10.42 -6.02 23.64
C ALA A 73 11.82 -6.08 22.98
N CYS A 74 12.14 -7.11 22.21
CA CYS A 74 13.40 -7.25 21.48
C CYS A 74 13.26 -7.03 19.97
N TRP A 75 12.20 -6.33 19.55
CA TRP A 75 11.95 -5.99 18.16
C TRP A 75 13.12 -5.23 17.52
N ASN A 76 13.54 -5.69 16.35
CA ASN A 76 14.50 -5.00 15.48
C ASN A 76 13.83 -4.59 14.17
N ASP A 77 14.16 -3.39 13.68
CA ASP A 77 13.63 -2.84 12.42
C ASP A 77 13.93 -3.78 11.23
N PRO A 78 12.92 -4.22 10.46
CA PRO A 78 13.11 -5.04 9.28
C PRO A 78 13.93 -4.32 8.19
N ARG A 79 14.82 -5.05 7.53
CA ARG A 79 15.51 -4.54 6.32
C ARG A 79 14.68 -4.70 5.06
N ASP A 80 13.89 -5.75 5.01
CA ASP A 80 13.02 -6.17 3.92
C ASP A 80 11.93 -7.09 4.51
N GLY A 81 10.84 -7.22 3.76
CA GLY A 81 9.77 -8.16 4.04
C GLY A 81 8.45 -7.53 4.49
N CYS A 82 7.52 -8.40 4.87
CA CYS A 82 6.22 -8.01 5.43
C CYS A 82 6.27 -7.98 6.96
N VAL A 83 5.77 -6.91 7.56
CA VAL A 83 5.81 -6.68 9.01
C VAL A 83 4.47 -6.25 9.56
N ALA A 84 3.91 -7.01 10.49
CA ALA A 84 2.73 -6.61 11.25
C ALA A 84 3.14 -6.17 12.66
N VAL A 85 3.07 -4.88 12.93
CA VAL A 85 3.44 -4.27 14.21
C VAL A 85 2.26 -4.33 15.18
N THR A 86 2.47 -4.89 16.37
CA THR A 86 1.46 -4.96 17.45
C THR A 86 1.93 -4.20 18.71
N LYS A 87 1.06 -4.13 19.74
CA LYS A 87 1.47 -3.72 21.10
C LYS A 87 2.58 -4.65 21.64
N PRO A 88 3.49 -4.13 22.50
CA PRO A 88 3.45 -2.83 23.18
C PRO A 88 4.03 -1.66 22.38
N LEU A 89 4.54 -1.88 21.16
CA LEU A 89 4.86 -0.76 20.27
C LEU A 89 3.57 -0.02 19.92
N ASP A 90 3.70 1.24 19.51
CA ASP A 90 2.58 2.07 19.10
C ASP A 90 2.56 2.27 17.58
N ARG A 91 1.50 2.92 17.10
CA ARG A 91 1.34 3.26 15.68
C ARG A 91 2.50 4.13 15.17
N SER A 92 3.05 5.01 16.00
CA SER A 92 4.16 5.89 15.60
C SER A 92 5.43 5.08 15.29
N ALA A 93 5.67 3.98 16.00
CA ALA A 93 6.74 3.06 15.66
C ALA A 93 6.52 2.41 14.28
N ALA A 94 5.30 1.96 13.98
CA ALA A 94 4.96 1.39 12.67
C ALA A 94 5.09 2.42 11.52
N GLU A 95 4.60 3.65 11.74
CA GLU A 95 4.80 4.79 10.82
C GLU A 95 6.30 5.07 10.59
N GLY A 96 7.11 5.00 11.66
CA GLY A 96 8.56 5.17 11.60
C GLY A 96 9.26 4.12 10.72
N ILE A 97 8.85 2.86 10.83
CA ILE A 97 9.35 1.75 9.98
C ILE A 97 8.98 2.01 8.52
N ALA A 98 7.70 2.30 8.24
CA ALA A 98 7.22 2.55 6.88
C ALA A 98 7.95 3.73 6.22
N ARG A 99 8.11 4.84 6.96
CA ARG A 99 8.86 6.02 6.49
C ARG A 99 10.33 5.69 6.22
N SER A 100 10.98 4.97 7.13
CA SER A 100 12.38 4.58 6.97
C SER A 100 12.56 3.65 5.77
N ALA A 101 11.63 2.73 5.53
CA ALA A 101 11.66 1.86 4.36
C ALA A 101 11.65 2.65 3.06
N LEU A 102 10.78 3.66 2.94
CA LEU A 102 10.74 4.55 1.78
C LEU A 102 12.04 5.36 1.63
N GLU A 103 12.52 5.98 2.71
CA GLU A 103 13.75 6.80 2.71
C GLU A 103 14.98 6.00 2.26
N TYR A 104 15.11 4.76 2.74
CA TYR A 104 16.22 3.86 2.41
C TYR A 104 15.95 2.97 1.20
N LYS A 105 14.85 3.19 0.46
CA LYS A 105 14.43 2.40 -0.71
C LYS A 105 14.41 0.88 -0.45
N ARG A 106 13.86 0.49 0.70
CA ARG A 106 13.70 -0.91 1.11
C ARG A 106 12.32 -1.42 0.73
N GLN A 107 12.24 -2.71 0.42
CA GLN A 107 10.98 -3.40 0.14
C GLN A 107 10.40 -3.93 1.45
N VAL A 108 9.85 -3.02 2.25
CA VAL A 108 9.16 -3.36 3.50
C VAL A 108 7.70 -2.94 3.39
N GLU A 109 6.79 -3.88 3.64
CA GLU A 109 5.36 -3.62 3.78
C GLU A 109 4.99 -3.68 5.26
N VAL A 110 4.24 -2.69 5.75
CA VAL A 110 3.96 -2.52 7.18
C VAL A 110 2.46 -2.49 7.44
N LEU A 111 1.99 -3.33 8.35
CA LEU A 111 0.66 -3.26 8.95
C LEU A 111 0.78 -2.85 10.41
N TRP A 112 -0.19 -2.08 10.89
CA TRP A 112 -0.36 -1.80 12.32
C TRP A 112 -1.58 -2.52 12.86
N CYS A 113 -1.39 -3.22 13.97
CA CYS A 113 -2.38 -3.98 14.70
C CYS A 113 -2.54 -3.40 16.11
N ASP A 114 -3.70 -2.81 16.43
CA ASP A 114 -3.99 -2.14 17.70
C ASP A 114 -4.33 -3.13 18.84
N ASN A 115 -3.61 -4.25 18.92
CA ASN A 115 -3.85 -5.35 19.86
C ASN A 115 -2.54 -5.88 20.43
N GLU A 116 -2.65 -6.62 21.54
CA GLU A 116 -1.56 -7.47 22.00
C GLU A 116 -1.53 -8.77 21.17
N THR A 117 -0.34 -9.38 21.05
CA THR A 117 -0.14 -10.58 20.23
C THR A 117 -0.90 -11.82 20.71
N ARG A 118 -1.49 -11.79 21.92
CA ARG A 118 -2.18 -12.92 22.55
C ARG A 118 -3.67 -12.99 22.24
N GLU A 119 -4.20 -12.01 21.51
CA GLU A 119 -5.61 -11.97 21.15
C GLU A 119 -5.89 -12.89 19.96
N ASP A 120 -7.04 -13.56 19.97
CA ASP A 120 -7.48 -14.47 18.89
C ASP A 120 -7.96 -13.71 17.62
N THR A 121 -8.12 -12.39 17.73
CA THR A 121 -8.53 -11.49 16.66
C THR A 121 -7.71 -10.22 16.74
N TRP A 122 -7.12 -9.80 15.62
CA TRP A 122 -6.34 -8.58 15.54
C TRP A 122 -7.13 -7.49 14.82
N THR A 123 -7.09 -6.29 15.35
CA THR A 123 -7.69 -5.07 14.81
C THR A 123 -6.61 -4.31 14.07
N LEU A 124 -6.68 -4.35 12.75
CA LEU A 124 -5.80 -3.58 11.88
C LEU A 124 -6.27 -2.13 11.84
N ALA A 125 -5.32 -1.22 11.73
CA ALA A 125 -5.63 0.18 11.44
C ALA A 125 -4.59 0.79 10.50
N THR A 126 -5.02 1.76 9.70
CA THR A 126 -4.15 2.55 8.83
C THR A 126 -3.13 3.36 9.64
N LEU A 127 -1.96 3.57 9.03
CA LEU A 127 -0.86 4.33 9.64
C LEU A 127 -1.03 5.86 9.56
N GLY A 128 -1.90 6.37 8.69
CA GLY A 128 -2.05 7.81 8.44
C GLY A 128 -3.14 8.48 9.25
N ASP A 129 -3.44 9.73 8.88
CA ASP A 129 -4.44 10.55 9.54
C ASP A 129 -5.87 9.98 9.38
N ILE A 130 -6.17 9.45 8.20
CA ILE A 130 -7.43 8.77 7.93
C ILE A 130 -7.44 7.44 8.68
N GLN A 131 -8.39 7.28 9.60
CA GLN A 131 -8.54 6.08 10.43
C GLN A 131 -9.49 5.09 9.77
N VAL A 132 -8.94 4.07 9.12
CA VAL A 132 -9.67 2.87 8.73
C VAL A 132 -9.31 1.76 9.69
N ARG A 133 -10.30 0.98 10.11
CA ARG A 133 -10.11 -0.17 10.99
C ARG A 133 -10.87 -1.38 10.47
N CYS A 134 -10.28 -2.55 10.62
CA CYS A 134 -10.96 -3.82 10.41
C CYS A 134 -10.44 -4.87 11.40
N SER A 135 -11.20 -5.92 11.63
CA SER A 135 -10.81 -7.04 12.48
C SER A 135 -10.56 -8.27 11.61
N VAL A 136 -9.46 -8.97 11.86
CA VAL A 136 -9.08 -10.21 11.18
C VAL A 136 -8.74 -11.29 12.21
N PRO A 137 -8.89 -12.58 11.88
CA PRO A 137 -8.37 -13.64 12.73
C PRO A 137 -6.88 -13.44 13.01
N ALA A 138 -6.45 -13.67 14.25
CA ALA A 138 -5.02 -13.66 14.57
C ALA A 138 -4.27 -14.72 13.75
N PRO A 139 -2.98 -14.48 13.41
CA PRO A 139 -2.15 -15.51 12.81
C PRO A 139 -1.90 -16.65 13.80
N ASP A 140 -1.39 -17.77 13.30
CA ASP A 140 -1.01 -18.89 14.17
C ASP A 140 0.02 -18.44 15.22
N ALA A 141 -0.18 -18.83 16.47
CA ALA A 141 0.68 -18.43 17.59
C ALA A 141 2.14 -18.85 17.36
N ASP A 142 2.37 -19.95 16.63
CA ASP A 142 3.71 -20.43 16.30
C ASP A 142 4.44 -19.51 15.31
N TRP A 143 3.76 -18.57 14.64
CA TRP A 143 4.36 -17.61 13.69
C TRP A 143 4.64 -16.25 14.32
N VAL A 144 4.10 -15.99 15.51
CA VAL A 144 4.07 -14.66 16.12
C VAL A 144 5.35 -14.37 16.91
N ASN A 145 5.81 -13.12 16.88
CA ASN A 145 7.03 -12.64 17.53
C ASN A 145 8.32 -13.31 17.03
N GLN A 146 8.30 -13.83 15.81
CA GLN A 146 9.48 -14.38 15.13
C GLN A 146 9.55 -13.85 13.71
N ARG A 147 10.77 -13.85 13.16
CA ARG A 147 11.03 -13.55 11.75
C ARG A 147 11.15 -14.86 11.00
N LEU A 148 10.20 -15.11 10.09
CA LEU A 148 10.18 -16.24 9.20
C LEU A 148 10.85 -15.88 7.87
N SER A 149 11.66 -16.79 7.34
CA SER A 149 12.37 -16.66 6.06
C SER A 149 11.97 -17.81 5.11
N PRO A 150 12.23 -17.68 3.80
CA PRO A 150 11.98 -18.75 2.85
C PRO A 150 12.63 -20.08 3.26
N GLY A 151 11.80 -21.12 3.42
CA GLY A 151 12.20 -22.45 3.85
C GLY A 151 11.90 -22.77 5.32
N ASP A 152 11.57 -21.76 6.14
CA ASP A 152 11.05 -21.98 7.49
C ASP A 152 9.63 -22.54 7.45
N ASP A 153 9.29 -23.37 8.44
CA ASP A 153 7.92 -23.86 8.60
C ASP A 153 6.97 -22.70 8.87
N GLY A 154 5.78 -22.73 8.27
CA GLY A 154 4.79 -21.65 8.37
C GLY A 154 5.10 -20.38 7.57
N PHE A 155 6.27 -20.21 6.94
CA PHE A 155 6.62 -18.99 6.19
C PHE A 155 5.56 -18.59 5.15
N ALA A 156 5.19 -19.53 4.27
CA ALA A 156 4.20 -19.25 3.21
C ALA A 156 2.81 -18.91 3.79
N ALA A 157 2.42 -19.58 4.88
CA ALA A 157 1.13 -19.34 5.52
C ALA A 157 1.09 -17.98 6.24
N ALA A 158 2.18 -17.59 6.90
CA ALA A 158 2.34 -16.26 7.49
C ALA A 158 2.30 -15.15 6.42
N GLY A 159 2.95 -15.37 5.27
CA GLY A 159 2.87 -14.47 4.11
C GLY A 159 1.43 -14.33 3.59
N HIS A 160 0.72 -15.44 3.39
CA HIS A 160 -0.70 -15.40 3.01
C HIS A 160 -1.58 -14.68 4.02
N TRP A 161 -1.35 -14.89 5.33
CA TRP A 161 -2.05 -14.16 6.37
C TRP A 161 -1.83 -12.65 6.24
N PHE A 162 -0.59 -12.21 6.04
CA PHE A 162 -0.27 -10.79 5.89
C PHE A 162 -0.97 -10.17 4.68
N ILE A 163 -0.94 -10.85 3.53
CA ILE A 163 -1.61 -10.38 2.31
C ILE A 163 -3.12 -10.29 2.53
N ALA A 164 -3.74 -11.31 3.13
CA ALA A 164 -5.17 -11.31 3.42
C ALA A 164 -5.56 -10.22 4.43
N ALA A 165 -4.72 -9.95 5.43
CA ALA A 165 -4.90 -8.86 6.38
C ALA A 165 -4.83 -7.48 5.69
N SER A 166 -3.86 -7.27 4.80
CA SER A 166 -3.77 -6.04 3.99
C SER A 166 -5.01 -5.84 3.11
N GLU A 167 -5.46 -6.92 2.46
CA GLU A 167 -6.67 -6.90 1.62
C GLU A 167 -7.91 -6.53 2.45
N ALA A 168 -8.10 -7.14 3.61
CA ALA A 168 -9.22 -6.82 4.50
C ALA A 168 -9.23 -5.36 4.97
N LEU A 169 -8.05 -4.76 5.17
CA LEU A 169 -7.94 -3.33 5.51
C LEU A 169 -8.30 -2.45 4.32
N GLY A 170 -7.89 -2.83 3.11
CA GLY A 170 -8.27 -2.13 1.88
C GLY A 170 -9.77 -2.23 1.56
N ASP A 171 -10.39 -3.37 1.82
CA ASP A 171 -11.84 -3.55 1.74
C ASP A 171 -12.56 -2.61 2.72
N ALA A 172 -12.09 -2.52 3.97
CA ALA A 172 -12.64 -1.59 4.94
C ALA A 172 -12.47 -0.12 4.52
N ALA A 173 -11.35 0.23 3.89
CA ALA A 173 -11.11 1.57 3.36
C ALA A 173 -12.08 1.91 2.22
N LEU A 174 -12.37 0.95 1.34
CA LEU A 174 -13.31 1.12 0.23
C LEU A 174 -14.73 1.47 0.71
N HIS A 175 -15.17 0.92 1.85
CA HIS A 175 -16.47 1.23 2.43
C HIS A 175 -16.60 2.67 2.96
N GLN A 176 -15.49 3.39 3.15
CA GLN A 176 -15.51 4.79 3.59
C GLN A 176 -15.65 5.79 2.43
N ILE A 177 -15.60 5.34 1.17
CA ILE A 177 -15.68 6.25 0.02
C ILE A 177 -17.16 6.57 -0.30
N GLU A 178 -17.62 7.73 0.15
CA GLU A 178 -19.01 8.18 -0.01
C GLU A 178 -19.22 9.10 -1.23
N ALA A 179 -18.17 9.77 -1.69
CA ALA A 179 -18.30 10.75 -2.77
C ALA A 179 -18.88 10.12 -4.06
N PRO A 180 -19.64 10.88 -4.87
CA PRO A 180 -20.26 10.36 -6.08
C PRO A 180 -19.24 10.14 -7.21
N LEU A 181 -19.51 9.17 -8.07
CA LEU A 181 -18.69 8.90 -9.26
C LEU A 181 -18.64 10.13 -10.19
N GLY A 182 -17.45 10.44 -10.74
CA GLY A 182 -17.25 11.60 -11.60
C GLY A 182 -17.09 12.93 -10.85
N SER A 183 -16.86 12.90 -9.53
CA SER A 183 -16.50 14.07 -8.73
C SER A 183 -15.02 14.08 -8.38
N LEU A 184 -14.46 15.29 -8.20
CA LEU A 184 -13.09 15.46 -7.71
C LEU A 184 -12.93 14.88 -6.31
N ASP A 185 -13.91 15.10 -5.42
CA ASP A 185 -13.94 14.55 -4.06
C ASP A 185 -13.78 13.01 -4.05
N ARG A 186 -14.37 12.30 -5.02
CA ARG A 186 -14.20 10.84 -5.16
C ARG A 186 -12.75 10.48 -5.50
N VAL A 187 -12.14 11.19 -6.44
CA VAL A 187 -10.73 10.99 -6.80
C VAL A 187 -9.85 11.21 -5.57
N GLU A 188 -10.06 12.32 -4.85
CA GLU A 188 -9.27 12.67 -3.67
C GLU A 188 -9.43 11.69 -2.51
N GLN A 189 -10.66 11.22 -2.24
CA GLN A 189 -10.89 10.17 -1.23
C GLN A 189 -10.17 8.86 -1.60
N LEU A 190 -10.21 8.47 -2.87
CA LEU A 190 -9.55 7.25 -3.35
C LEU A 190 -8.03 7.38 -3.34
N GLU A 191 -7.47 8.52 -3.72
CA GLU A 191 -6.04 8.84 -3.60
C GLU A 191 -5.59 8.75 -2.14
N ALA A 192 -6.34 9.36 -1.22
CA ALA A 192 -6.01 9.36 0.19
C ALA A 192 -6.07 7.95 0.80
N MET A 193 -7.03 7.11 0.40
CA MET A 193 -7.05 5.70 0.81
C MET A 193 -5.87 4.92 0.21
N LEU A 194 -5.58 5.09 -1.08
CA LEU A 194 -4.43 4.43 -1.73
C LEU A 194 -3.09 4.90 -1.19
N ALA A 195 -2.99 6.09 -0.59
CA ALA A 195 -1.79 6.48 0.13
C ALA A 195 -1.57 5.63 1.39
N MET A 196 -2.64 5.06 1.97
CA MET A 196 -2.59 4.28 3.20
C MET A 196 -2.66 2.76 3.04
N VAL A 197 -3.42 2.28 2.07
CA VAL A 197 -3.55 0.86 1.72
C VAL A 197 -3.06 0.67 0.29
N GLY A 198 -1.74 0.82 0.16
CA GLY A 198 -1.03 1.08 -1.09
C GLY A 198 -1.44 0.18 -2.24
N ASP A 199 -1.53 -1.11 -2.00
CA ASP A 199 -1.54 -2.20 -2.97
C ASP A 199 -2.92 -2.86 -3.14
N HIS A 200 -3.97 -2.27 -2.57
CA HIS A 200 -5.33 -2.79 -2.69
C HIS A 200 -5.84 -2.64 -4.13
N GLU A 201 -6.08 -3.76 -4.80
CA GLU A 201 -6.38 -3.78 -6.23
C GLU A 201 -7.67 -3.04 -6.56
N ILE A 202 -8.75 -3.30 -5.81
CA ILE A 202 -10.05 -2.70 -6.09
C ILE A 202 -10.00 -1.18 -5.92
N LEU A 203 -9.21 -0.64 -4.99
CA LEU A 203 -9.08 0.81 -4.83
C LEU A 203 -8.46 1.48 -6.06
N HIS A 204 -7.44 0.86 -6.67
CA HIS A 204 -6.89 1.33 -7.95
C HIS A 204 -7.92 1.27 -9.07
N GLN A 205 -8.64 0.15 -9.20
CA GLN A 205 -9.69 0.02 -10.22
C GLN A 205 -10.74 1.12 -10.06
N ARG A 206 -11.18 1.39 -8.82
CA ARG A 206 -12.15 2.45 -8.51
C ARG A 206 -11.59 3.84 -8.77
N LEU A 207 -10.30 4.08 -8.52
CA LEU A 207 -9.65 5.34 -8.85
C LEU A 207 -9.60 5.58 -10.36
N ALA A 208 -9.23 4.55 -11.14
CA ALA A 208 -9.24 4.62 -12.59
C ALA A 208 -10.66 4.86 -13.14
N ASP A 209 -11.67 4.19 -12.58
CA ASP A 209 -13.07 4.39 -12.96
C ASP A 209 -13.57 5.81 -12.60
N ALA A 210 -13.20 6.33 -11.43
CA ALA A 210 -13.53 7.69 -11.02
C ALA A 210 -12.94 8.71 -12.00
N ALA A 211 -11.67 8.55 -12.38
CA ALA A 211 -11.03 9.41 -13.37
C ALA A 211 -11.70 9.30 -14.75
N ARG A 212 -12.02 8.09 -15.24
CA ARG A 212 -12.74 7.92 -16.53
C ARG A 212 -14.12 8.56 -16.53
N ALA A 213 -14.78 8.63 -15.37
CA ALA A 213 -16.09 9.24 -15.21
C ALA A 213 -16.04 10.76 -15.04
N MET A 214 -14.85 11.36 -14.90
CA MET A 214 -14.72 12.80 -14.83
C MET A 214 -15.17 13.45 -16.14
N PRO A 215 -15.87 14.60 -16.07
CA PRO A 215 -16.18 15.37 -17.27
C PRO A 215 -14.89 15.73 -18.00
N LEU A 216 -14.82 15.43 -19.30
CA LEU A 216 -13.76 15.98 -20.16
C LEU A 216 -13.85 17.50 -20.08
N GLY A 217 -12.73 18.15 -19.74
CA GLY A 217 -12.71 19.55 -19.31
C GLY A 217 -13.53 20.48 -20.21
N GLN A 218 -14.38 21.31 -19.59
CA GLN A 218 -14.44 22.69 -20.04
C GLN A 218 -13.17 23.37 -19.52
N PRO A 219 -12.43 24.10 -20.37
CA PRO A 219 -11.25 24.81 -19.93
C PRO A 219 -11.63 25.81 -18.81
N THR A 220 -10.90 25.78 -17.71
CA THR A 220 -10.90 26.85 -16.70
C THR A 220 -10.32 28.14 -17.26
#